data_AF-A0A2V6VCR6-F1
#
_entry.id   AF-A0A2V6VCR6-F1
#
_cell.length_a   1.000
_cell.length_b   1.000
_cell.length_c   1.000
_cell.angle_alpha   90.00
_cell.angle_beta   90.00
_cell.angle_gamma   90.00
#
_symmetry.space_group_name_H-M   'P 1'
#
loop_
_entity.id
_entity.type
_entity.pdbx_description
1 polymer ?
#
loop_
_entity_poly.entity_id
_entity_poly.type
_entity_poly.pdbx_seq_one_letter_code
_entity_poly.pdbx_strand_id
1 'polypeptide(L)'
;MISRPALTLLLLGSVLALPAMAQDTPRFGGELLFVVGAQPPSFDAHREATFAVMHPLAPHYNTLLRVDPTDPTGTKIIADL
;
A
#
# COMPACT_ATOMS: atom_id res chain seq x y z
N MET A 1 12.97 -42.28 7.39
CA MET A 1 13.62 -41.89 6.12
C MET A 1 12.70 -40.94 5.38
N ILE A 2 12.92 -39.63 5.47
CA ILE A 2 12.17 -38.65 4.68
C ILE A 2 12.63 -38.79 3.23
N SER A 3 11.70 -39.08 2.32
CA SER A 3 12.03 -39.24 0.90
C SER A 3 12.43 -37.88 0.31
N ARG A 4 13.41 -37.88 -0.60
CA ARG A 4 13.86 -36.67 -1.30
C ARG A 4 12.69 -35.78 -1.80
N PRO A 5 11.61 -36.30 -2.41
CA PRO A 5 10.49 -35.46 -2.85
C PRO A 5 9.70 -34.80 -1.70
N ALA A 6 9.57 -35.47 -0.55
CA ALA A 6 8.91 -34.91 0.63
C ALA A 6 9.72 -33.74 1.21
N LEU A 7 11.06 -33.83 1.16
CA LEU A 7 11.94 -32.75 1.60
C LEU A 7 11.87 -31.54 0.66
N THR A 8 11.81 -31.75 -0.66
CA THR A 8 11.65 -30.65 -1.64
C THR A 8 10.31 -29.95 -1.50
N LEU A 9 9.23 -30.70 -1.28
CA LEU A 9 7.89 -30.13 -1.12
C LEU A 9 7.78 -29.29 0.16
N LEU A 10 8.42 -29.74 1.26
CA LEU A 10 8.47 -29.01 2.52
C LEU A 10 9.27 -27.70 2.38
N LEU A 11 10.41 -27.73 1.69
CA LEU A 11 11.23 -26.54 1.43
C LEU A 11 10.55 -25.53 0.51
N LEU A 12 9.78 -25.99 -0.49
CA LEU A 12 9.04 -25.09 -1.37
C LEU A 12 7.84 -24.46 -0.64
N GLY A 13 7.15 -25.24 0.20
CA GLY A 13 6.06 -24.75 1.04
C GLY A 13 6.51 -23.71 2.07
N SER A 14 7.71 -23.85 2.64
CA SER A 14 8.24 -22.89 3.61
C SER A 14 8.65 -21.56 2.96
N VAL A 15 9.14 -21.56 1.71
CA VAL A 15 9.45 -20.32 0.97
C VAL A 15 8.19 -19.54 0.61
N LEU A 16 7.10 -20.23 0.28
CA LEU A 16 5.81 -19.59 -0.05
C LEU A 16 5.09 -18.99 1.17
N ALA A 17 5.49 -19.37 2.38
CA ALA A 17 4.89 -18.88 3.63
C ALA A 17 5.60 -17.65 4.22
N LEU A 18 6.71 -17.20 3.62
CA LEU A 18 7.43 -16.03 4.10
C LEU A 18 6.70 -14.74 3.70
N PRO A 19 6.52 -13.78 4.63
CA PRO A 19 5.98 -12.47 4.28
C PRO A 19 6.89 -11.81 3.24
N ALA A 20 6.30 -11.26 2.18
CA ALA A 20 7.05 -10.49 1.19
C ALA A 20 7.71 -9.29 1.88
N MET A 21 9.04 -9.27 1.90
CA MET A 21 9.80 -8.15 2.41
C MET A 21 9.87 -7.05 1.36
N ALA A 22 9.81 -5.80 1.81
CA ALA A 22 10.08 -4.66 0.94
C ALA A 22 11.50 -4.78 0.37
N GLN A 23 11.67 -4.35 -0.88
CA GLN A 23 12.98 -4.38 -1.54
C GLN A 23 13.90 -3.33 -0.91
N ASP A 24 15.16 -3.69 -0.61
CA ASP A 24 16.12 -2.78 0.03
C ASP A 24 16.36 -1.50 -0.77
N THR A 25 16.32 -1.61 -2.11
CA THR A 25 16.41 -0.46 -3.02
C THR A 25 15.07 -0.24 -3.72
N PRO A 26 14.42 0.93 -3.53
CA PRO A 26 13.18 1.27 -4.21
C PRO A 26 13.36 1.29 -5.73
N ARG A 27 12.37 0.80 -6.46
CA ARG A 27 12.28 0.98 -7.91
C ARG A 27 11.59 2.30 -8.22
N PHE A 28 12.30 3.21 -8.87
CA PHE A 28 11.76 4.50 -9.28
C PHE A 28 11.21 4.45 -10.71
N GLY A 29 10.21 5.29 -10.97
CA GLY A 29 9.61 5.45 -12.29
C GLY A 29 8.58 4.37 -12.67
N GLY A 30 7.83 4.67 -13.74
CA GLY A 30 6.69 3.90 -14.21
C GLY A 30 5.40 4.70 -14.20
N GLU A 31 4.33 4.09 -14.71
CA GLU A 31 2.98 4.66 -14.69
C GLU A 31 2.07 3.81 -13.80
N LEU A 32 1.41 4.44 -12.83
CA LEU A 32 0.41 3.80 -11.99
C LEU A 32 -0.97 4.03 -12.60
N LEU A 33 -1.54 3.00 -13.23
CA LEU A 33 -2.93 3.00 -13.65
C LEU A 33 -3.84 2.79 -12.43
N PHE A 34 -4.47 3.88 -11.98
CA PHE A 34 -5.27 3.89 -10.76
C PHE A 34 -6.74 4.21 -11.05
N VAL A 35 -7.65 3.31 -10.67
CA VAL A 35 -9.09 3.43 -10.92
C VAL A 35 -9.81 3.89 -9.66
N VAL A 36 -10.67 4.89 -9.81
CA VAL A 36 -11.55 5.40 -8.74
C VAL A 36 -13.00 5.16 -9.15
N GLY A 37 -13.79 4.53 -8.27
CA GLY A 37 -15.14 4.06 -8.58
C GLY A 37 -16.22 5.14 -8.73
N ALA A 38 -15.86 6.43 -8.71
CA ALA A 38 -16.79 7.54 -8.89
C ALA A 38 -16.05 8.78 -9.41
N GLN A 39 -16.79 9.63 -10.12
CA GLN A 39 -16.31 10.95 -10.53
C GLN A 39 -16.35 11.92 -9.33
N PRO A 40 -15.27 12.65 -9.03
CA PRO A 40 -15.30 13.69 -8.01
C PRO A 40 -16.22 14.85 -8.40
N PRO A 41 -16.96 15.46 -7.44
CA PRO A 41 -17.80 16.64 -7.70
C PRO A 41 -16.96 17.89 -8.02
N SER A 42 -15.75 17.99 -7.46
CA SER A 42 -14.74 18.98 -7.80
C SER A 42 -13.34 18.48 -7.41
N PHE A 43 -12.27 19.14 -7.85
CA PHE A 43 -10.89 18.84 -7.46
C PHE A 43 -10.36 19.77 -6.35
N ASP A 44 -11.25 20.41 -5.60
CA ASP A 44 -10.88 21.27 -4.48
C ASP A 44 -10.94 20.47 -3.16
N ALA A 45 -9.76 20.05 -2.68
CA ALA A 45 -9.62 19.30 -1.43
C ALA A 45 -9.96 20.12 -0.17
N HIS A 46 -10.12 21.45 -0.27
CA HIS A 46 -10.65 22.27 0.83
C HIS A 46 -12.18 22.28 0.86
N ARG A 47 -12.84 21.96 -0.26
CA ARG A 47 -14.30 21.96 -0.37
C ARG A 47 -14.90 20.56 -0.22
N GLU A 48 -14.18 19.54 -0.62
CA GLU A 48 -14.69 18.18 -0.71
C GLU A 48 -13.91 17.22 0.20
N ALA A 49 -14.64 16.30 0.84
CA ALA A 49 -14.08 15.25 1.70
C ALA A 49 -14.47 13.84 1.23
N THR A 50 -14.87 13.69 -0.03
CA THR A 50 -15.32 12.39 -0.57
C THR A 50 -14.15 11.49 -0.95
N PHE A 51 -14.37 10.17 -0.96
CA PHE A 51 -13.36 9.22 -1.40
C PHE A 51 -12.93 9.47 -2.87
N ALA A 52 -13.86 9.92 -3.71
CA ALA A 52 -13.61 10.21 -5.13
C ALA A 52 -12.61 11.36 -5.32
N VAL A 53 -12.50 12.26 -4.32
CA VAL A 53 -11.53 13.36 -4.28
C VAL A 53 -10.26 12.95 -3.54
N MET A 54 -10.39 12.34 -2.36
CA MET A 54 -9.24 12.03 -1.52
C MET A 54 -8.29 11.00 -2.13
N HIS A 55 -8.80 9.94 -2.78
CA HIS A 55 -7.92 8.93 -3.39
C HIS A 55 -6.97 9.49 -4.47
N PRO A 56 -7.44 10.28 -5.46
CA PRO A 56 -6.55 10.85 -6.46
C PRO A 56 -5.77 12.07 -5.96
N LEU A 57 -6.31 12.88 -5.04
CA LEU A 57 -5.64 14.12 -4.62
C LEU A 57 -4.73 13.98 -3.40
N ALA A 58 -4.93 13.01 -2.51
CA ALA A 58 -4.09 12.86 -1.32
C ALA A 58 -2.57 12.79 -1.61
N PRO A 59 -2.08 12.16 -2.70
CA PRO A 59 -0.65 12.17 -3.02
C PRO A 59 -0.07 13.56 -3.37
N HIS A 60 -0.92 14.55 -3.62
CA HIS A 60 -0.52 15.88 -4.10
C HIS A 60 -0.46 16.92 -2.97
N TYR A 61 -0.98 16.60 -1.79
CA TYR A 61 -1.03 17.49 -0.64
C TYR A 61 -0.42 16.83 0.57
N ASN A 62 0.20 17.65 1.40
CA ASN A 62 0.62 17.25 2.73
C ASN A 62 -0.31 17.86 3.77
N THR A 63 -0.36 17.23 4.93
CA THR A 63 -1.14 17.64 6.10
C THR A 63 -0.23 17.82 7.30
N LEU A 64 -0.77 18.16 8.47
CA LEU A 64 0.00 18.13 9.73
C LEU A 64 0.06 16.71 10.33
N LEU A 65 -0.92 15.86 10.00
CA LEU A 65 -1.12 14.54 10.58
C LEU A 65 -1.63 13.58 9.50
N ARG A 66 -1.06 12.38 9.46
CA ARG A 66 -1.49 11.30 8.56
C ARG A 66 -1.68 9.99 9.29
N VAL A 67 -2.47 9.09 8.70
CA VAL A 67 -2.45 7.67 9.09
C VAL A 67 -1.09 7.09 8.70
N ASP A 68 -0.48 6.33 9.61
CA ASP A 68 0.78 5.63 9.35
C ASP A 68 0.60 4.65 8.17
N PRO A 69 1.28 4.85 7.02
CA PRO A 69 1.11 3.99 5.85
C PRO A 69 1.67 2.57 6.07
N THR A 70 2.37 2.34 7.17
CA THR A 70 2.90 1.03 7.57
C THR A 70 2.07 0.33 8.64
N ASP A 71 1.04 0.99 9.19
CA ASP A 71 0.12 0.40 10.15
C ASP A 71 -1.02 -0.36 9.44
N PRO A 72 -1.06 -1.70 9.49
CA PRO A 72 -2.09 -2.49 8.82
C PRO A 72 -3.49 -2.31 9.44
N THR A 73 -3.59 -1.76 10.65
CA THR A 73 -4.89 -1.48 11.29
C THR A 73 -5.48 -0.15 10.82
N GLY A 74 -4.65 0.73 10.25
CA GLY A 74 -5.06 2.07 9.81
C GLY A 74 -5.50 2.99 10.95
N THR A 75 -5.11 2.70 12.20
CA THR A 75 -5.57 3.45 13.38
C THR A 75 -4.51 4.39 13.95
N LYS A 76 -3.24 4.14 13.65
CA LYS A 76 -2.13 4.95 14.15
C LYS A 76 -2.00 6.24 13.36
N ILE A 77 -2.14 7.36 14.06
CA ILE A 77 -1.87 8.70 13.54
C ILE A 77 -0.42 9.09 13.83
N ILE A 78 0.27 9.63 12.84
CA ILE A 78 1.63 10.15 12.92
C ILE A 78 1.68 11.59 12.41
N ALA A 79 2.73 12.32 12.77
CA ALA A 79 3.02 13.61 12.15
C ALA A 79 3.24 13.43 10.64
N ASP A 80 2.76 14.40 9.86
CA ASP A 80 2.99 14.54 8.43
C ASP A 80 3.66 15.91 8.21
N LEU A 81 4.63 15.96 7.29
CA LEU A 81 5.62 17.04 7.14
C LEU A 81 6.20 17.60 8.45
#